data_AF-A0A0B4XGD6-F1
#
_entry.id   AF-A0A0B4XGD6-F1
#
_cell.length_a   1.000
_cell.length_b   1.000
_cell.length_c   1.000
_cell.angle_alpha   90.00
_cell.angle_beta   90.00
_cell.angle_gamma   90.00
#
_symmetry.space_group_name_H-M   'P 1'
#
loop_
_entity.id
_entity.type
_entity.pdbx_description
1 polymer ?
#
loop_
_entity_poly.entity_id
_entity_poly.type
_entity_poly.pdbx_seq_one_letter_code
_entity_poly.pdbx_strand_id
1 'polypeptide(L)'
;MLRTAKREPAVMKYGIVAAGLDAHEKSGCIILQVGSQCRTVLVTRRAILNVASPPRASEARFLEHVRTFCEIASNRMETPIVNQDVIVITADDVRGWRRHWPSSPALVSSRSQGPRIGNRPHNLRLVSARNTAEGR
;
A
#
# COMPACT_ATOMS: atom_id res chain seq x y z
N MET A 1 -16.84 -5.57 -29.12
CA MET A 1 -15.86 -5.60 -28.01
C MET A 1 -15.20 -4.24 -27.89
N LEU A 2 -15.41 -3.49 -26.81
CA LEU A 2 -14.55 -2.34 -26.53
C LEU A 2 -13.24 -2.88 -25.93
N ARG A 3 -12.11 -2.48 -26.50
CA ARG A 3 -10.80 -2.70 -25.86
C ARG A 3 -10.69 -1.67 -24.73
N THR A 4 -10.87 -2.09 -23.49
CA THR A 4 -10.53 -1.25 -22.33
C THR A 4 -9.04 -0.92 -22.43
N ALA A 5 -8.73 0.31 -22.85
CA ALA A 5 -7.34 0.74 -22.95
C ALA A 5 -6.73 0.67 -21.55
N LYS A 6 -5.76 -0.23 -21.37
CA LYS A 6 -4.93 -0.29 -20.17
C LYS A 6 -4.17 1.03 -20.12
N ARG A 7 -4.71 2.01 -19.40
CA ARG A 7 -4.15 3.36 -19.32
C ARG A 7 -2.84 3.29 -18.56
N GLU A 8 -1.76 3.08 -19.30
CA GLU A 8 -0.41 3.22 -18.78
C GLU A 8 -0.29 4.65 -18.24
N PRO A 9 0.07 4.85 -16.97
CA PRO A 9 0.13 6.17 -16.39
C PRO A 9 1.19 6.96 -17.13
N ALA A 10 0.88 8.19 -17.52
CA ALA A 10 1.86 9.07 -18.12
C ALA A 10 2.81 9.48 -16.99
N VAL A 11 3.94 8.76 -16.84
CA VAL A 11 4.87 8.93 -15.70
C VAL A 11 5.39 10.37 -15.68
N MET A 12 4.71 11.18 -14.87
CA MET A 12 4.91 12.62 -14.80
C MET A 12 6.34 12.87 -14.31
N LYS A 13 7.20 13.41 -15.16
CA LYS A 13 8.62 13.59 -14.82
C LYS A 13 8.75 14.62 -13.70
N TYR A 14 9.16 14.15 -12.52
CA TYR A 14 9.40 14.98 -11.34
C TYR A 14 10.84 14.80 -10.82
N GLY A 15 11.42 15.90 -10.32
CA GLY A 15 12.59 15.90 -9.45
C GLY A 15 12.17 15.94 -7.98
N ILE A 16 12.98 15.37 -7.09
CA ILE A 16 12.86 15.61 -5.65
C ILE A 16 13.92 16.64 -5.30
N VAL A 17 13.50 17.82 -4.83
CA VAL A 17 14.39 18.93 -4.45
C VAL A 17 14.85 18.78 -3.01
N ALA A 18 13.91 18.42 -2.11
CA ALA A 18 14.17 18.16 -0.71
C ALA A 18 13.16 17.15 -0.15
N ALA A 19 13.54 16.44 0.90
CA ALA A 19 12.64 15.64 1.72
C ALA A 19 13.14 15.62 3.17
N GLY A 20 12.25 15.74 4.15
CA GLY A 20 12.59 15.67 5.57
C GLY A 20 11.38 15.32 6.45
N LEU A 21 11.64 14.88 7.69
CA LEU A 21 10.59 14.59 8.68
C LEU A 21 10.58 15.66 9.77
N ASP A 22 9.40 16.22 10.06
CA ASP A 22 9.20 16.97 11.29
C ASP A 22 9.32 16.03 12.51
N ALA A 23 10.29 16.33 13.38
CA ALA A 23 10.62 15.47 14.52
C ALA A 23 9.59 15.56 15.67
N HIS A 24 8.69 16.54 15.69
CA HIS A 24 7.67 16.72 16.71
C HIS A 24 6.34 16.07 16.28
N GLU A 25 5.76 16.48 15.16
CA GLU A 25 4.53 15.92 14.59
C GLU A 25 4.71 14.49 14.07
N LYS A 26 5.94 14.12 13.69
CA LYS A 26 6.26 12.92 12.89
C LYS A 26 5.54 12.91 11.53
N SER A 27 5.27 14.09 10.97
CA SER A 27 4.83 14.33 9.60
C SER A 27 6.05 14.49 8.67
N GLY A 28 5.94 14.12 7.41
CA GLY A 28 6.97 14.32 6.39
C GLY A 28 6.64 15.47 5.44
N CYS A 29 7.67 16.09 4.87
CA CYS A 29 7.55 17.07 3.79
C CYS A 29 8.47 16.67 2.63
N ILE A 30 7.97 16.77 1.39
CA ILE A 30 8.74 16.56 0.16
C ILE A 30 8.50 17.75 -0.77
N ILE A 31 9.56 18.37 -1.28
CA ILE A 31 9.48 19.40 -2.32
C ILE A 31 9.74 18.70 -3.67
N LEU A 32 8.73 18.70 -4.54
CA LEU A 32 8.78 18.11 -5.87
C LEU A 32 8.85 19.18 -6.95
N GLN A 33 9.85 19.10 -7.82
CA GLN A 33 9.91 19.91 -9.03
C GLN A 33 9.19 19.18 -10.17
N VAL A 34 8.18 19.82 -10.78
CA VAL A 34 7.42 19.29 -11.91
C VAL A 34 7.48 20.34 -13.04
N GLY A 35 8.33 20.10 -14.03
CA GLY A 35 8.69 21.11 -15.01
C GLY A 35 9.41 22.30 -14.36
N SER A 36 8.90 23.50 -14.57
CA SER A 36 9.40 24.74 -13.96
C SER A 36 8.85 25.02 -12.56
N GLN A 37 7.85 24.27 -12.08
CA GLN A 37 7.13 24.55 -10.83
C GLN A 37 7.57 23.64 -9.69
N CYS A 38 7.58 24.16 -8.47
CA CYS A 38 7.77 23.37 -7.25
C CYS A 38 6.43 23.17 -6.52
N ARG A 39 6.20 21.95 -6.03
CA ARG A 39 5.01 21.54 -5.27
C ARG A 39 5.41 20.89 -3.96
N THR A 40 4.72 21.24 -2.88
CA THR A 40 4.94 20.70 -1.55
C THR A 40 4.02 19.50 -1.33
N VAL A 41 4.59 18.35 -0.96
CA VAL A 41 3.82 17.16 -0.57
C VAL A 41 3.95 16.97 0.94
N LEU A 42 2.85 17.17 1.66
CA LEU A 42 2.76 16.99 3.11
C LEU A 42 2.27 15.58 3.42
N VAL A 43 3.10 14.76 4.04
CA VAL A 43 2.85 13.35 4.32
C VAL A 43 2.52 13.18 5.80
N THR A 44 1.24 12.93 6.11
CA THR A 44 0.79 12.78 7.50
C THR A 44 1.51 11.62 8.23
N ARG A 45 1.73 11.76 9.55
CA ARG A 45 2.23 10.67 10.42
C ARG A 45 1.53 9.33 10.19
N ARG A 46 0.22 9.34 9.97
CA ARG A 46 -0.57 8.11 9.73
C ARG A 46 -0.26 7.48 8.36
N ALA A 47 0.07 8.26 7.33
CA ALA A 47 0.51 7.74 6.03
C ALA A 47 1.83 6.97 6.16
N ILE A 48 2.81 7.54 6.88
CA ILE A 48 4.11 6.90 7.15
C ILE A 48 3.94 5.59 7.93
N LEU A 49 3.09 5.58 8.96
CA LEU A 49 2.73 4.37 9.71
C LEU A 49 1.96 3.33 8.86
N ASN A 50 1.26 3.74 7.81
CA ASN A 50 0.56 2.79 6.91
C ASN A 50 1.51 2.22 5.87
N VAL A 51 2.45 3.00 5.33
CA VAL A 51 3.36 2.51 4.29
C VAL A 51 4.47 1.60 4.86
N ALA A 52 5.09 1.97 5.97
CA ALA A 52 6.25 1.25 6.51
C ALA A 52 5.89 -0.08 7.20
N SER A 53 6.78 -1.07 7.08
CA SER A 53 6.69 -2.35 7.79
C SER A 53 8.03 -2.69 8.47
N PRO A 54 8.08 -2.85 9.82
CA PRO A 54 7.01 -2.59 10.78
C PRO A 54 6.60 -1.10 10.83
N PRO A 55 5.37 -0.78 11.27
CA PRO A 55 4.83 0.58 11.24
C PRO A 55 5.58 1.51 12.20
N ARG A 56 6.42 2.39 11.67
CA ARG A 56 7.20 3.38 12.42
C ARG A 56 7.26 4.70 11.66
N ALA A 57 6.90 5.80 12.33
CA ALA A 57 7.08 7.16 11.83
C ALA A 57 8.43 7.73 12.33
N SER A 58 9.51 7.28 11.69
CA SER A 58 10.86 7.80 11.85
C SER A 58 11.39 8.26 10.49
N GLU A 59 12.37 9.16 10.49
CA GLU A 59 12.88 9.78 9.26
C GLU A 59 13.40 8.74 8.26
N ALA A 60 14.19 7.77 8.72
CA ALA A 60 14.65 6.66 7.89
C ALA A 60 13.51 5.90 7.19
N ARG A 61 12.37 5.69 7.87
CA ARG A 61 11.18 5.02 7.30
C ARG A 61 10.36 5.91 6.37
N PHE A 62 10.41 7.23 6.58
CA PHE A 62 9.85 8.20 5.65
C PHE A 62 10.69 8.26 4.36
N LEU A 63 12.01 8.44 4.48
CA LEU A 63 12.94 8.53 3.35
C LEU A 63 12.96 7.26 2.48
N GLU A 64 12.93 6.07 3.11
CA GLU A 64 12.76 4.77 2.43
C GLU A 64 11.54 4.72 1.50
N HIS A 65 10.45 5.43 1.85
CA HIS A 65 9.18 5.40 1.14
C HIS A 65 8.86 6.72 0.39
N VAL A 66 9.80 7.67 0.33
CA VAL A 66 9.62 8.95 -0.39
C VAL A 66 9.11 8.73 -1.81
N ARG A 67 9.66 7.75 -2.55
CA ARG A 67 9.21 7.44 -3.92
C ARG A 67 7.75 7.04 -4.00
N THR A 68 7.25 6.20 -3.09
CA THR A 68 5.82 5.83 -3.03
C THR A 68 4.94 7.04 -2.74
N PHE A 69 5.38 7.97 -1.89
CA PHE A 69 4.66 9.23 -1.68
C PHE A 69 4.68 10.14 -2.91
N CYS A 70 5.79 10.20 -3.65
CA CYS A 70 5.87 10.93 -4.91
C CYS A 70 4.92 10.35 -5.98
N GLU A 71 4.86 9.02 -6.12
CA GLU A 71 3.95 8.34 -7.05
C GLU A 71 2.47 8.65 -6.74
N ILE A 72 2.08 8.56 -5.47
CA ILE A 72 0.74 8.95 -5.00
C ILE A 72 0.47 10.42 -5.31
N ALA A 73 1.42 11.32 -5.05
CA ALA A 73 1.27 12.75 -5.36
C ALA A 73 1.10 12.98 -6.87
N SER A 74 1.94 12.36 -7.72
CA SER A 74 1.85 12.49 -9.18
C SER A 74 0.50 12.03 -9.72
N ASN A 75 -0.05 10.93 -9.23
CA ASN A 75 -1.36 10.46 -9.68
C ASN A 75 -2.52 11.38 -9.21
N ARG A 76 -2.37 12.09 -8.09
CA ARG A 76 -3.29 13.20 -7.75
C ARG A 76 -3.10 14.39 -8.70
N MET A 77 -1.86 14.75 -9.07
CA MET A 77 -1.56 15.83 -10.01
C MET A 77 -2.08 15.56 -11.44
N GLU A 78 -2.29 14.31 -11.83
CA GLU A 78 -2.96 13.94 -13.08
C GLU A 78 -4.47 14.27 -13.10
N THR A 79 -5.09 14.55 -11.93
CA THR A 79 -6.51 14.92 -11.86
C THR A 79 -6.68 16.44 -11.99
N PRO A 80 -7.26 16.97 -13.09
CA PRO A 80 -7.18 18.40 -13.42
C PRO A 80 -8.10 19.29 -12.57
N ILE A 81 -8.80 18.74 -11.59
CA ILE A 81 -9.83 19.44 -10.80
C ILE A 81 -9.20 20.45 -9.83
N VAL A 82 -7.96 20.22 -9.37
CA VAL A 82 -7.27 21.18 -8.49
C VAL A 82 -5.76 21.19 -8.77
N ASN A 83 -5.24 22.26 -9.37
CA ASN A 83 -3.80 22.55 -9.35
C ASN A 83 -3.43 23.04 -7.95
N GLN A 84 -3.03 22.10 -7.07
CA GLN A 84 -2.59 22.41 -5.71
C GLN A 84 -1.06 22.49 -5.64
N ASP A 85 -0.56 23.61 -5.13
CA ASP A 85 0.85 23.77 -4.76
C ASP A 85 1.20 22.99 -3.47
N VAL A 86 0.18 22.65 -2.66
CA VAL A 86 0.31 21.82 -1.46
C VAL A 86 -0.60 20.60 -1.56
N ILE A 87 -0.01 19.41 -1.67
CA ILE A 87 -0.71 18.12 -1.78
C ILE A 87 -0.56 17.36 -0.46
N VAL A 88 -1.68 17.08 0.20
CA VAL A 88 -1.68 16.29 1.45
C VAL A 88 -1.86 14.80 1.15
N ILE A 89 -0.97 13.98 1.70
CA ILE A 89 -1.05 12.51 1.67
C ILE A 89 -1.45 12.00 3.05
N THR A 90 -2.65 11.41 3.10
CA THR A 90 -3.23 10.78 4.27
C THR A 90 -2.99 9.27 4.26
N ALA A 91 -3.34 8.61 5.37
CA ALA A 91 -3.37 7.16 5.42
C ALA A 91 -4.42 6.53 4.48
N ASP A 92 -5.46 7.26 4.05
CA ASP A 92 -6.41 6.69 3.10
C ASP A 92 -5.85 6.69 1.68
N ASP A 93 -5.11 7.73 1.28
CA ASP A 93 -4.44 7.76 -0.03
C ASP A 93 -3.47 6.57 -0.18
N VAL A 94 -2.72 6.24 0.87
CA VAL A 94 -1.83 5.04 0.91
C VAL A 94 -2.63 3.72 0.82
N ARG A 95 -3.82 3.63 1.45
CA ARG A 95 -4.72 2.47 1.32
C ARG A 95 -5.43 2.42 -0.02
N GLY A 96 -5.69 3.56 -0.66
CA GLY A 96 -6.22 3.69 -2.01
C GLY A 96 -5.19 3.18 -3.01
N TRP A 97 -3.97 3.72 -2.96
CA TRP A 97 -2.84 3.32 -3.78
C TRP A 97 -2.62 1.81 -3.77
N ARG A 98 -2.47 1.20 -2.58
CA ARG A 98 -2.27 -0.25 -2.42
C ARG A 98 -3.41 -1.14 -2.98
N ARG A 99 -4.62 -0.60 -3.15
CA ARG A 99 -5.76 -1.35 -3.73
C ARG A 99 -5.81 -1.27 -5.26
N HIS A 100 -5.32 -0.18 -5.85
CA HIS A 100 -5.44 0.08 -7.28
C HIS A 100 -4.12 -0.07 -8.05
N TRP A 101 -2.97 -0.03 -7.36
CA TRP A 101 -1.64 -0.09 -7.94
C TRP A 101 -0.77 -1.22 -7.35
N PRO A 102 -1.08 -2.50 -7.62
CA PRO A 102 -0.28 -3.65 -7.21
C PRO A 102 0.96 -3.82 -8.11
N SER A 103 1.90 -2.87 -8.05
CA SER A 103 3.13 -2.90 -8.85
C SER A 103 4.22 -3.78 -8.22
N SER A 104 4.45 -4.92 -8.87
CA SER A 104 5.55 -5.88 -8.66
C SER A 104 5.59 -6.64 -7.32
N PRO A 105 6.16 -7.87 -7.32
CA PRO A 105 6.19 -8.71 -6.14
C PRO A 105 7.21 -8.18 -5.13
N ALA A 106 6.72 -7.57 -4.06
CA ALA A 106 7.41 -7.70 -2.78
C ALA A 106 7.56 -9.21 -2.51
N LEU A 107 8.81 -9.69 -2.45
CA LEU A 107 9.12 -11.11 -2.25
C LEU A 107 8.29 -11.68 -1.11
N VAL A 108 7.67 -12.84 -1.33
CA VAL A 108 6.74 -13.47 -0.40
C VAL A 108 7.41 -13.76 0.94
N SER A 109 7.31 -12.80 1.86
CA SER A 109 7.69 -12.98 3.26
C SER A 109 6.64 -13.89 3.89
N SER A 110 6.89 -15.20 3.79
CA SER A 110 5.99 -16.28 4.19
C SER A 110 5.71 -16.29 5.69
N ARG A 111 4.89 -15.34 6.16
CA ARG A 111 4.29 -15.34 7.49
C ARG A 111 2.99 -16.13 7.46
N SER A 112 3.16 -17.45 7.37
CA SER A 112 2.24 -18.52 7.78
C SER A 112 0.82 -18.07 8.15
N GLN A 113 -0.05 -17.92 7.16
CA GLN A 113 -1.48 -17.96 7.41
C GLN A 113 -1.86 -19.42 7.71
N GLY A 114 -1.87 -19.77 9.00
CA GLY A 114 -2.44 -21.03 9.46
C GLY A 114 -3.90 -21.15 9.01
N PRO A 115 -4.31 -22.24 8.33
CA PRO A 115 -5.63 -22.31 7.71
C PRO A 115 -6.72 -22.42 8.77
N ARG A 116 -7.51 -21.35 8.96
CA ARG A 116 -8.75 -21.41 9.75
C ARG A 116 -9.85 -22.09 8.93
N ILE A 117 -9.84 -23.42 8.96
CA ILE A 117 -10.93 -24.26 8.42
C ILE A 117 -12.15 -24.09 9.35
N GLY A 118 -13.05 -23.17 8.98
CA GLY A 118 -14.38 -23.06 9.55
C GLY A 118 -15.30 -24.09 8.90
N ASN A 119 -15.82 -25.03 9.69
CA ASN A 119 -16.65 -26.14 9.20
C ASN A 119 -17.91 -25.68 8.45
N ARG A 120 -18.22 -26.35 7.33
CA ARG A 120 -19.59 -26.51 6.82
C ARG A 120 -19.87 -28.01 6.61
N PRO A 121 -20.93 -28.59 7.22
CA PRO A 121 -21.08 -30.04 7.29
C PRO A 121 -22.00 -30.59 6.20
N HIS A 122 -21.44 -31.30 5.21
CA HIS A 122 -22.21 -31.99 4.17
C HIS A 122 -21.66 -33.41 3.93
N ASN A 123 -22.54 -34.40 4.16
CA ASN A 123 -22.55 -35.81 3.73
C ASN A 123 -21.35 -36.41 2.95
N LEU A 124 -20.80 -37.52 3.46
CA LEU A 124 -21.11 -38.87 2.92
C LEU A 124 -20.64 -40.01 3.87
N ARG A 125 -21.12 -41.24 3.60
CA ARG A 125 -21.08 -42.45 4.46
C ARG A 125 -20.81 -43.69 3.58
N LEU A 126 -19.83 -44.54 3.93
CA LEU A 126 -19.51 -45.91 3.43
C LEU A 126 -18.11 -46.26 4.04
N VAL A 127 -17.67 -47.45 4.52
CA VAL A 127 -18.25 -48.78 4.87
C VAL A 127 -17.57 -49.32 6.17
N SER A 128 -18.18 -50.33 6.80
CA SER A 128 -17.68 -51.26 7.85
C SER A 128 -16.20 -51.66 7.89
N ALA A 129 -15.70 -51.92 9.10
CA ALA A 129 -14.93 -53.13 9.42
C ALA A 129 -15.56 -53.83 10.65
N ARG A 130 -15.62 -55.17 10.65
CA ARG A 130 -16.04 -56.01 11.79
C ARG A 130 -14.83 -56.75 12.36
N ASN A 131 -14.71 -56.78 13.68
CA ASN A 131 -14.30 -57.90 14.56
C ASN A 131 -13.92 -57.31 15.93
N THR A 132 -13.93 -57.97 17.10
CA THR A 132 -14.41 -59.25 17.70
C THR A 132 -13.46 -59.47 18.89
N ALA A 133 -13.92 -60.08 19.99
CA ALA A 133 -13.15 -60.35 21.23
C ALA A 133 -12.80 -59.12 22.10
N GLU A 134 -12.59 -59.22 23.43
CA GLU A 134 -13.07 -60.17 24.46
C GLU A 134 -12.82 -59.58 25.87
N GLY A 135 -13.56 -60.05 26.87
CA GLY A 135 -13.33 -59.74 28.31
C GLY A 135 -13.81 -58.35 28.78
N ARG A 136 -14.17 -58.17 30.06
CA ARG A 136 -14.20 -59.13 31.19
C ARG A 136 -15.27 -58.70 32.20
#